data_AF-A0A838BTP7-F1
#
_entry.id   AF-A0A838BTP7-F1
#
_cell.length_a   1.000
_cell.length_b   1.000
_cell.length_c   1.000
_cell.angle_alpha   90.00
_cell.angle_beta   90.00
_cell.angle_gamma   90.00
#
_symmetry.space_group_name_H-M   'P 1'
#
loop_
_entity.id
_entity.type
_entity.pdbx_description
1 polymer ?
#
loop_
_entity_poly.entity_id
_entity_poly.type
_entity_poly.pdbx_seq_one_letter_code
_entity_poly.pdbx_strand_id
1 'polypeptide(L)'
;MAGKMTDWIDVNDRLPGEQGQDSEDVLCFLNGHCGILDTEARMGGGWGIRLGFYDAGKRMFRCSGQPTWEVTHWMPLPEPPSLTRPTIKNETRHD
;
A
#
# COMPACT_ATOMS: atom_id res chain seq x y z
N MET A 1 8.10 -15.51 -17.28
CA MET A 1 8.24 -14.13 -17.77
C MET A 1 8.37 -13.23 -16.55
N ALA A 2 9.56 -12.68 -16.29
CA ALA A 2 9.77 -11.75 -15.19
C ALA A 2 9.26 -10.36 -15.60
N GLY A 3 8.14 -9.94 -15.01
CA GLY A 3 7.51 -8.64 -15.24
C GLY A 3 8.33 -7.49 -14.65
N LYS A 4 8.23 -6.32 -15.28
CA LYS A 4 9.04 -5.11 -15.06
C LYS A 4 8.95 -4.55 -13.63
N MET A 5 10.10 -4.17 -13.06
CA MET A 5 10.26 -3.06 -12.10
C MET A 5 9.52 -1.82 -12.65
N THR A 6 8.56 -1.14 -12.01
CA THR A 6 8.01 -1.15 -10.64
C THR A 6 6.60 -0.53 -10.69
N ASP A 7 5.60 -1.13 -10.03
CA ASP A 7 4.18 -0.67 -10.02
C ASP A 7 3.91 0.61 -9.18
N TRP A 8 4.96 1.29 -8.75
CA TRP A 8 4.88 2.48 -7.90
C TRP A 8 4.59 3.73 -8.73
N ILE A 9 3.68 4.56 -8.23
CA ILE A 9 3.16 5.78 -8.85
C ILE A 9 3.59 6.96 -8.00
N ASP A 10 4.24 7.96 -8.60
CA ASP A 10 4.60 9.20 -7.90
C ASP A 10 3.34 10.00 -7.54
N VAL A 11 3.28 10.52 -6.32
CA VAL A 11 2.15 11.35 -5.84
C VAL A 11 1.97 12.65 -6.64
N ASN A 12 3.01 13.11 -7.33
CA ASN A 12 2.97 14.28 -8.21
C ASN A 12 2.40 13.96 -9.60
N ASP A 13 2.45 12.69 -10.01
CA ASP A 13 1.90 12.26 -11.31
C ASP A 13 0.38 12.06 -11.22
N ARG A 14 -0.07 11.35 -10.17
CA ARG A 14 -1.50 11.15 -9.86
C ARG A 14 -1.71 10.70 -8.42
N LEU A 15 -2.91 10.97 -7.92
CA LEU A 15 -3.34 10.54 -6.59
C LEU A 15 -4.31 9.35 -6.67
N PRO A 16 -4.39 8.50 -5.62
CA PRO A 16 -5.42 7.49 -5.53
C PRO A 16 -6.81 8.13 -5.59
N GLY A 17 -7.75 7.49 -6.29
CA GLY A 17 -9.15 7.92 -6.25
C GLY A 17 -9.53 9.10 -7.15
N GLU A 18 -8.63 9.66 -7.98
CA GLU A 18 -8.96 10.70 -8.99
C GLU A 18 -9.99 10.25 -10.06
N GLN A 19 -10.54 9.04 -9.93
CA GLN A 19 -11.63 8.46 -10.75
C GLN A 19 -12.98 8.38 -10.02
N GLY A 20 -13.13 9.00 -8.85
CA GLY A 20 -14.43 9.18 -8.19
C GLY A 20 -14.72 8.26 -7.00
N GLN A 21 -13.69 7.70 -6.36
CA GLN A 21 -13.83 7.07 -5.05
C GLN A 21 -12.76 7.59 -4.10
N ASP A 22 -13.17 8.36 -3.10
CA ASP A 22 -12.39 8.48 -1.88
C ASP A 22 -12.29 7.07 -1.27
N SER A 23 -11.13 6.70 -0.71
CA SER A 23 -10.92 5.52 0.17
C SER A 23 -10.51 4.15 -0.41
N GLU A 24 -9.91 4.04 -1.60
CA GLU A 24 -9.20 2.78 -1.91
C GLU A 24 -7.92 2.66 -1.07
N ASP A 25 -7.81 1.57 -0.31
CA ASP A 25 -6.58 1.23 0.39
C ASP A 25 -5.48 0.90 -0.63
N VAL A 26 -4.32 1.50 -0.43
CA VAL A 26 -3.13 1.39 -1.27
C VAL A 26 -1.90 1.08 -0.43
N LEU A 27 -0.87 0.52 -1.06
CA LEU A 27 0.45 0.52 -0.47
C LEU A 27 1.08 1.89 -0.69
N CYS A 28 1.49 2.54 0.38
CA CYS A 28 2.19 3.82 0.38
C CYS A 28 3.67 3.58 0.68
N PHE A 29 4.55 4.19 -0.11
CA PHE A 29 5.98 4.28 0.18
C PHE A 29 6.26 5.62 0.86
N LEU A 30 6.64 5.54 2.13
CA LEU A 30 7.04 6.67 2.94
C LEU A 30 8.54 6.82 2.77
N ASN A 31 8.93 7.94 2.19
CA ASN A 31 10.32 8.33 2.06
C ASN A 31 10.49 9.63 2.84
N GLY A 32 10.58 9.50 4.16
CA GLY A 32 10.76 10.65 5.04
C GLY A 32 12.01 11.40 4.61
N HIS A 33 11.85 12.60 4.04
CA HIS A 33 13.01 13.40 3.69
C HIS A 33 13.79 13.70 4.97
N CYS A 34 15.04 13.25 5.06
CA CYS A 34 15.97 13.59 6.14
C CYS A 34 16.32 15.11 6.18
N GLY A 35 15.71 15.91 5.30
CA GLY A 35 15.75 17.37 5.32
C GLY A 35 14.41 17.97 5.77
N ILE A 36 14.28 18.22 7.08
CA ILE A 36 13.72 19.44 7.74
C ILE A 36 13.43 19.07 9.23
N LEU A 37 14.49 18.71 9.97
CA LEU A 37 14.51 18.41 11.42
C LEU A 37 14.21 16.94 11.80
N ASP A 38 15.15 16.07 11.44
CA ASP A 38 15.22 14.63 11.73
C ASP A 38 15.60 14.33 13.20
N THR A 39 14.69 14.61 14.14
CA THR A 39 14.76 14.05 15.51
C THR A 39 13.57 13.16 15.86
N GLU A 40 12.40 13.38 15.26
CA GLU A 40 11.19 12.59 15.54
C GLU A 40 10.92 11.47 14.53
N ALA A 41 11.44 11.56 13.31
CA ALA A 41 11.27 10.51 12.29
C ALA A 41 11.97 9.18 12.67
N ARG A 42 13.01 9.23 13.51
CA ARG A 42 13.67 8.06 14.13
C ARG A 42 12.81 7.33 15.17
N MET A 43 11.72 7.94 15.63
CA MET A 43 10.82 7.40 16.67
C MET A 43 9.60 6.67 16.08
N GLY A 44 9.60 6.35 14.78
CA GLY A 44 8.60 5.46 14.17
C GLY A 44 7.76 6.07 13.04
N GLY A 45 7.97 7.35 12.68
CA GLY A 45 7.37 7.98 11.49
C GLY A 45 7.79 7.27 10.19
N GLY A 46 9.06 6.84 10.15
CA GLY A 46 9.51 5.60 9.52
C GLY A 46 9.44 5.54 8.00
N TRP A 47 10.62 5.56 7.39
CA TRP A 47 10.83 5.11 6.02
C TRP A 47 10.23 3.70 5.80
N GLY A 48 9.67 3.45 4.62
CA GLY A 48 9.24 2.11 4.20
C GLY A 48 7.81 2.06 3.66
N ILE A 49 7.24 0.85 3.64
CA ILE A 49 5.91 0.60 3.06
C ILE A 49 4.87 0.54 4.18
N ARG A 50 3.72 1.19 3.97
CA ARG A 50 2.56 1.17 4.87
C ARG A 50 1.28 1.01 4.07
N LEU A 51 0.24 0.51 4.71
CA LEU A 51 -1.12 0.59 4.19
C LEU A 51 -1.67 2.00 4.48
N GLY A 52 -2.31 2.61 3.50
CA GLY A 52 -2.99 3.88 3.67
C GLY A 52 -3.98 4.14 2.56
N PHE A 53 -4.62 5.30 2.60
CA PHE A 53 -5.52 5.79 1.56
C PHE A 53 -5.34 7.30 1.38
N TYR A 54 -5.79 7.82 0.24
CA TYR A 54 -5.85 9.26 -0.01
C TYR A 54 -7.21 9.80 0.42
N ASP A 55 -7.21 10.76 1.34
CA ASP A 55 -8.40 11.49 1.80
C ASP A 55 -8.53 12.76 0.94
N ALA A 56 -9.33 12.71 -0.14
CA ALA A 56 -9.44 13.84 -1.06
C ALA A 56 -10.10 15.07 -0.43
N GLY A 57 -11.04 14.84 0.50
CA GLY A 57 -11.68 15.90 1.28
C GLY A 57 -10.67 16.73 2.10
N LYS A 58 -9.59 16.10 2.57
CA LYS A 58 -8.48 16.76 3.28
C LYS A 58 -7.24 16.98 2.43
N ARG A 59 -7.23 16.48 1.19
CA ARG A 59 -6.11 16.53 0.24
C ARG A 59 -4.81 15.97 0.81
N MET A 60 -4.89 14.85 1.54
CA MET A 60 -3.72 14.25 2.22
C MET A 60 -3.79 12.72 2.29
N PHE A 61 -2.64 12.07 2.35
CA PHE A 61 -2.57 10.65 2.67
C PHE A 61 -2.80 10.40 4.16
N ARG A 62 -3.44 9.26 4.47
CA ARG A 62 -3.57 8.76 5.83
C ARG A 62 -3.05 7.34 5.91
N CYS A 63 -2.05 7.11 6.75
CA CYS A 63 -1.49 5.78 7.04
C CYS A 63 -1.79 5.45 8.50
N SER A 64 -2.27 4.23 8.78
CA SER A 64 -2.70 3.82 10.14
C SER A 64 -3.68 4.80 10.80
N GLY A 65 -4.52 5.46 10.00
CA GLY A 65 -5.48 6.46 10.46
C GLY A 65 -4.90 7.85 10.76
N GLN A 66 -3.58 8.06 10.65
CA GLN A 66 -2.92 9.35 10.88
C GLN A 66 -2.59 10.04 9.56
N PRO A 67 -2.76 11.37 9.45
CA PRO A 67 -2.24 12.15 8.32
C PRO A 67 -0.73 11.95 8.15
N THR A 68 -0.27 11.77 6.92
CA THR A 68 1.16 11.73 6.60
C THR A 68 1.46 12.50 5.33
N TRP A 69 2.51 13.32 5.39
CA TRP A 69 3.05 14.08 4.27
C TRP A 69 4.28 13.40 3.66
N GLU A 70 4.66 12.24 4.18
CA GLU A 70 5.91 11.54 3.86
C GLU A 70 5.73 10.53 2.72
N VAL A 71 4.50 10.36 2.23
CA VAL A 71 4.20 9.48 1.10
C VAL A 71 4.69 10.14 -0.18
N THR A 72 5.62 9.47 -0.85
CA THR A 72 6.18 9.92 -2.13
C THR A 72 5.66 9.10 -3.29
N HIS A 73 5.34 7.83 -3.04
CA HIS A 73 4.82 6.94 -4.06
C HIS A 73 3.73 6.05 -3.47
N TRP A 74 2.84 5.55 -4.32
CA TRP A 74 1.81 4.59 -3.95
C TRP A 74 1.61 3.53 -5.04
N MET A 75 0.97 2.43 -4.69
CA MET A 75 0.50 1.44 -5.67
C MET A 75 -0.81 0.78 -5.19
N PRO A 76 -1.68 0.32 -6.10
CA PRO A 76 -2.82 -0.50 -5.74
C PRO A 76 -2.39 -1.73 -4.92
N LEU A 77 -3.28 -2.25 -4.08
CA LEU A 77 -3.01 -3.52 -3.40
C LEU A 77 -2.88 -4.64 -4.44
N PRO A 78 -1.90 -5.55 -4.28
CA PRO A 78 -1.82 -6.72 -5.14
C PRO A 78 -3.06 -7.59 -4.96
N GLU A 79 -3.43 -8.34 -6.00
CA GLU A 79 -4.50 -9.32 -5.89
C GLU A 79 -4.19 -10.34 -4.77
N PRO A 80 -5.19 -10.73 -3.97
CA PRO A 80 -4.98 -11.76 -2.96
C PRO A 80 -4.57 -13.09 -3.63
N PRO A 81 -3.75 -13.92 -2.97
CA PRO A 81 -3.38 -15.22 -3.50
C PRO A 81 -4.62 -16.09 -3.71
N SER A 82 -4.66 -16.84 -4.81
CA SER A 82 -5.76 -17.77 -5.09
C SER A 82 -5.87 -18.85 -4.02
N LEU A 83 -7.07 -19.09 -3.49
CA LEU A 83 -7.34 -20.18 -2.56
C LEU A 83 -7.23 -21.53 -3.27
N THR A 84 -6.05 -22.15 -3.28
CA THR A 84 -5.95 -23.59 -3.57
C THR A 84 -6.50 -24.36 -2.37
N ARG A 85 -7.79 -24.72 -2.41
CA ARG A 85 -8.33 -25.73 -1.48
C ARG A 85 -7.57 -27.04 -1.74
N PRO A 86 -6.94 -27.67 -0.73
CA PRO A 86 -6.41 -29.01 -0.91
C PRO A 86 -7.59 -29.94 -1.18
N THR A 87 -7.62 -30.56 -2.36
CA THR A 87 -8.55 -31.65 -2.65
C THR A 87 -8.11 -32.84 -1.81
N ILE A 88 -8.79 -33.09 -0.68
CA ILE A 88 -8.65 -34.35 0.04
C ILE A 88 -9.27 -35.43 -0.86
N LYS A 89 -8.41 -36.26 -1.48
CA LYS A 89 -8.86 -37.47 -2.16
C LYS A 89 -9.25 -38.47 -1.08
N ASN A 90 -10.54 -38.65 -0.85
CA ASN A 90 -11.03 -39.79 -0.07
C ASN A 90 -10.78 -41.05 -0.91
N GLU A 91 -9.70 -41.75 -0.63
CA GLU A 91 -9.51 -43.12 -1.11
C GLU A 91 -10.50 -44.02 -0.39
N THR A 92 -11.58 -44.37 -1.08
CA THR A 92 -12.50 -45.42 -0.64
C THR A 92 -11.72 -46.73 -0.57
N ARG A 93 -11.43 -47.19 0.65
CA ARG A 93 -10.99 -48.58 0.86
C ARG A 93 -12.19 -49.48 0.63
N HIS A 94 -12.09 -50.33 -0.38
CA HIS A 94 -12.98 -51.48 -0.53
C HIS A 94 -12.36 -52.62 0.27
N ASP A 95 -13.09 -53.05 1.31
CA ASP A 95 -12.85 -54.31 2.03
C ASP A 95 -13.40 -55.50 1.23
#